data_AF-A0AAE1DNA0-F1
#
_entry.id   AF-A0AAE1DNA0-F1
#
_cell.length_a   1.000
_cell.length_b   1.000
_cell.length_c   1.000
_cell.angle_alpha   90.00
_cell.angle_beta   90.00
_cell.angle_gamma   90.00
#
_symmetry.space_group_name_H-M   'P 1'
#
loop_
_entity.id
_entity.type
_entity.pdbx_description
1 polymer ?
#
loop_
_entity_poly.entity_id
_entity_poly.type
_entity_poly.pdbx_seq_one_letter_code
_entity_poly.pdbx_strand_id
1 'polypeptide(L)'
;LGLKKQIYDYVDIRRQLDGAFLLIMGTEVLNEIFRNLLLLYHALDIVDNVFLCGNMAAVFQSAAASSNVKEFRDVQMVIPRILHKARLKKVTLGQVTDSYATKDPSNPDEEPRTVHMESSLPRGYTRCDMGPVSLTNLTSAIRASRLIVLCGTTGSVQYEHHQRGTKGRLASSERDQR
;
A
#
# COMPACT_ATOMS: atom_id res chain seq x y z
N LEU A 1 -15.58 4.86 16.55
CA LEU A 1 -14.90 6.09 17.06
C LEU A 1 -13.35 6.07 16.94
N GLY A 2 -12.67 4.93 16.73
CA GLY A 2 -11.19 4.86 16.78
C GLY A 2 -10.40 5.36 15.56
N LEU A 3 -10.85 5.11 14.33
CA LEU A 3 -10.03 5.39 13.12
C LEU A 3 -9.78 6.86 12.83
N LYS A 4 -10.78 7.71 13.11
CA LYS A 4 -10.63 9.16 12.97
C LYS A 4 -9.52 9.62 13.93
N LYS A 5 -9.65 9.28 15.21
CA LYS A 5 -8.69 9.65 16.26
C LYS A 5 -7.24 9.28 15.90
N GLN A 6 -7.01 8.07 15.36
CA GLN A 6 -5.68 7.60 14.95
C GLN A 6 -4.96 8.54 13.96
N ILE A 7 -5.70 9.24 13.09
CA ILE A 7 -5.11 10.22 12.15
C ILE A 7 -4.98 11.59 12.77
N TYR A 8 -5.93 12.00 13.61
CA TYR A 8 -5.88 13.30 14.26
C TYR A 8 -4.70 13.42 15.24
N ASP A 9 -4.23 12.30 15.79
CA ASP A 9 -2.99 12.26 16.59
C ASP A 9 -1.76 12.75 15.79
N TYR A 10 -1.79 12.67 14.46
CA TYR A 10 -0.73 13.18 13.58
C TYR A 10 -0.96 14.61 13.08
N VAL A 11 -2.09 15.26 13.38
CA VAL A 11 -2.36 16.64 12.92
C VAL A 11 -1.37 17.62 13.54
N ASP A 12 -1.12 17.51 14.84
CA ASP A 12 -0.19 18.40 15.52
C ASP A 12 1.26 18.12 15.13
N ILE A 13 1.60 16.84 14.89
CA ILE A 13 2.89 16.46 14.32
C ILE A 13 3.05 17.08 12.92
N ARG A 14 2.03 16.96 12.05
CA ARG A 14 2.07 17.51 10.69
C ARG A 14 2.28 19.02 10.69
N ARG A 15 1.66 19.76 11.61
CA ARG A 15 1.81 21.22 11.74
C ARG A 15 3.24 21.65 12.05
N GLN A 16 4.01 20.81 12.74
CA GLN A 16 5.39 21.08 13.13
C GLN A 16 6.40 20.45 12.16
N LEU A 17 5.94 19.58 11.27
CA LEU A 17 6.78 18.85 10.33
C LEU A 17 7.27 19.76 9.20
N ASP A 18 8.57 20.01 9.18
CA ASP A 18 9.27 20.54 8.00
C ASP A 18 9.79 19.38 7.13
N GLY A 19 9.02 19.05 6.09
CA GLY A 19 9.28 17.97 5.16
C GLY A 19 8.03 17.16 4.79
N ALA A 20 8.21 16.17 3.91
CA ALA A 20 7.10 15.37 3.39
C ALA A 20 6.63 14.30 4.40
N PHE A 21 5.32 14.15 4.52
CA PHE A 21 4.66 13.08 5.25
C PHE A 21 4.17 12.00 4.27
N LEU A 22 4.80 10.82 4.34
CA LEU A 22 4.38 9.62 3.65
C LEU A 22 3.53 8.69 4.52
N LEU A 23 2.38 8.31 4.00
CA LEU A 23 1.56 7.22 4.54
C LEU A 23 1.70 5.99 3.64
N ILE A 24 2.12 4.87 4.21
CA ILE A 24 2.19 3.60 3.50
C ILE A 24 1.07 2.71 4.02
N MET A 25 0.17 2.27 3.15
CA MET A 25 -1.04 1.57 3.54
C MET A 25 -1.24 0.28 2.75
N GLY A 26 -1.51 -0.81 3.46
CA GLY A 26 -1.84 -2.08 2.83
C GLY A 26 -2.62 -3.01 3.75
N THR A 27 -3.14 -4.09 3.19
CA THR A 27 -3.77 -5.18 3.95
C THR A 27 -3.77 -6.45 3.11
N GLU A 28 -3.67 -7.60 3.77
CA GLU A 28 -3.94 -8.92 3.20
C GLU A 28 -5.39 -9.37 3.43
N VAL A 29 -6.10 -8.71 4.36
CA VAL A 29 -7.42 -9.15 4.82
C VAL A 29 -8.51 -8.35 4.10
N LEU A 30 -9.31 -9.04 3.28
CA LEU A 30 -10.29 -8.38 2.41
C LEU A 30 -11.36 -7.58 3.17
N ASN A 31 -11.81 -8.05 4.33
CA ASN A 31 -12.83 -7.35 5.12
C ASN A 31 -12.32 -6.04 5.76
N GLU A 32 -11.01 -5.79 5.73
CA GLU A 32 -10.42 -4.55 6.25
C GLU A 32 -10.31 -3.44 5.19
N ILE A 33 -10.51 -3.76 3.90
CA ILE A 33 -10.36 -2.81 2.80
C ILE A 33 -11.22 -1.57 3.02
N PHE A 34 -12.51 -1.74 3.31
CA PHE A 34 -13.42 -0.62 3.47
C PHE A 34 -13.01 0.30 4.62
N ARG A 35 -12.62 -0.30 5.75
CA ARG A 35 -12.09 0.42 6.92
C ARG A 35 -10.85 1.23 6.56
N ASN A 36 -9.91 0.63 5.83
CA ASN A 36 -8.67 1.27 5.41
C ASN A 36 -8.90 2.38 4.37
N LEU A 37 -9.89 2.24 3.48
CA LEU A 37 -10.31 3.31 2.55
C LEU A 37 -10.85 4.53 3.29
N LEU A 38 -11.66 4.33 4.33
CA LEU A 38 -12.15 5.44 5.16
C LEU A 38 -11.00 6.13 5.90
N LEU A 39 -10.06 5.35 6.44
CA LEU A 39 -8.84 5.87 7.07
C LEU A 39 -8.04 6.71 6.06
N LEU A 40 -7.77 6.16 4.88
CA LEU A 40 -7.10 6.87 3.80
C LEU A 40 -7.79 8.18 3.45
N TYR A 41 -9.12 8.17 3.28
CA TYR A 41 -9.89 9.38 2.95
C TYR A 41 -9.68 10.50 3.97
N HIS A 42 -9.58 10.18 5.26
CA HIS A 42 -9.25 11.15 6.31
C HIS A 42 -7.77 11.54 6.32
N ALA A 43 -6.86 10.60 6.04
CA ALA A 43 -5.42 10.86 5.98
C ALA A 43 -5.03 11.90 4.93
N LEU A 44 -5.77 11.94 3.81
CA LEU A 44 -5.55 12.91 2.73
C LEU A 44 -5.62 14.38 3.17
N ASP A 45 -6.13 14.67 4.38
CA ASP A 45 -6.11 16.03 4.92
C ASP A 45 -4.74 16.45 5.49
N ILE A 46 -3.84 15.50 5.76
CA ILE A 46 -2.57 15.75 6.47
C ILE A 46 -1.32 15.18 5.81
N VAL A 47 -1.47 14.18 4.94
CA VAL A 47 -0.32 13.53 4.26
C VAL A 47 0.03 14.24 2.96
N ASP A 48 1.27 14.14 2.53
CA ASP A 48 1.72 14.65 1.23
C ASP A 48 1.80 13.52 0.19
N ASN A 49 2.19 12.33 0.63
CA ASN A 49 2.35 11.16 -0.22
C ASN A 49 1.64 9.95 0.41
N VAL A 50 1.06 9.11 -0.44
CA VAL A 50 0.52 7.80 -0.05
C VAL A 50 1.14 6.73 -0.94
N PHE A 51 1.49 5.59 -0.35
CA PHE A 51 1.88 4.40 -1.11
C PHE A 51 0.98 3.21 -0.75
N LEU A 52 0.25 2.70 -1.74
CA LEU A 52 -0.69 1.59 -1.57
C LEU A 52 -0.03 0.23 -1.85
N CYS A 53 -0.20 -0.71 -0.93
CA CYS A 53 0.34 -2.07 -1.00
C CYS A 53 -0.75 -3.13 -0.83
N GLY A 54 -0.41 -4.40 -1.09
CA GLY A 54 -1.29 -5.54 -0.86
C GLY A 54 -2.64 -5.42 -1.58
N ASN A 55 -3.71 -5.88 -0.92
CA ASN A 55 -5.06 -5.84 -1.50
C ASN A 55 -5.59 -4.41 -1.69
N MET A 56 -5.03 -3.40 -1.00
CA MET A 56 -5.38 -2.01 -1.28
C MET A 56 -4.97 -1.62 -2.70
N ALA A 57 -3.75 -1.95 -3.13
CA ALA A 57 -3.31 -1.67 -4.50
C ALA A 57 -4.16 -2.42 -5.54
N ALA A 58 -4.45 -3.70 -5.29
CA ALA A 58 -5.31 -4.51 -6.17
C ALA A 58 -6.72 -3.94 -6.29
N VAL A 59 -7.27 -3.37 -5.22
CA VAL A 59 -8.59 -2.73 -5.21
C VAL A 59 -8.60 -1.42 -6.01
N PHE A 60 -7.57 -0.58 -5.90
CA PHE A 60 -7.48 0.64 -6.71
C PHE A 60 -7.30 0.35 -8.20
N GLN A 61 -6.64 -0.74 -8.55
CA GLN A 61 -6.52 -1.23 -9.93
C GLN A 61 -7.84 -1.85 -10.43
N SER A 62 -8.47 -2.72 -9.63
CA SER A 62 -9.71 -3.40 -10.01
C SER A 62 -10.96 -2.52 -9.90
N ALA A 63 -10.94 -1.39 -9.20
CA ALA A 63 -12.01 -0.39 -9.33
C ALA A 63 -12.11 0.18 -10.76
N ALA A 64 -11.05 0.04 -11.57
CA ALA A 64 -11.11 0.26 -13.01
C ALA A 64 -11.76 -0.93 -13.78
N ALA A 65 -11.89 -2.10 -13.15
CA ALA A 65 -12.43 -3.34 -13.71
C ALA A 65 -13.66 -3.83 -12.89
N SER A 66 -14.85 -3.45 -13.35
CA SER A 66 -16.16 -3.79 -12.76
C SER A 66 -16.26 -5.20 -12.16
N SER A 67 -16.47 -5.29 -10.84
CA SER A 67 -16.80 -6.54 -10.12
C SER A 67 -18.20 -6.45 -9.52
N ASN A 68 -18.99 -7.53 -9.65
CA ASN A 68 -20.40 -7.63 -9.24
C ASN A 68 -20.61 -8.11 -7.79
N VAL A 69 -19.55 -8.20 -6.98
CA VAL A 69 -19.64 -8.63 -5.57
C VAL A 69 -20.12 -7.47 -4.70
N LYS A 70 -21.11 -7.70 -3.82
CA LYS A 70 -21.77 -6.65 -3.03
C LYS A 70 -20.79 -5.91 -2.11
N GLU A 71 -19.83 -6.58 -1.47
CA GLU A 71 -18.78 -5.92 -0.67
C GLU A 71 -17.89 -4.99 -1.49
N PHE A 72 -17.77 -5.21 -2.82
CA PHE A 72 -17.02 -4.35 -3.71
C PHE A 72 -17.79 -3.10 -4.16
N ARG A 73 -19.12 -3.06 -4.01
CA ARG A 73 -19.92 -1.90 -4.44
C ARG A 73 -19.60 -0.66 -3.58
N ASP A 74 -19.53 -0.82 -2.27
CA ASP A 74 -19.20 0.29 -1.37
C ASP A 74 -17.75 0.77 -1.57
N VAL A 75 -16.85 -0.18 -1.80
CA VAL A 75 -15.45 0.08 -2.17
C VAL A 75 -15.36 0.89 -3.47
N GLN A 76 -16.08 0.49 -4.52
CA GLN A 76 -16.13 1.17 -5.81
C GLN A 76 -16.70 2.59 -5.71
N MET A 77 -17.63 2.87 -4.79
CA MET A 77 -18.15 4.23 -4.57
C MET A 77 -17.15 5.15 -3.86
N VAL A 78 -16.31 4.61 -2.98
CA VAL A 78 -15.40 5.42 -2.15
C VAL A 78 -14.13 5.80 -2.92
N ILE A 79 -13.62 4.93 -3.79
CA ILE A 79 -12.36 5.15 -4.52
C ILE A 79 -12.38 6.44 -5.37
N PRO A 80 -13.40 6.73 -6.19
CA PRO A 80 -13.47 8.00 -6.94
C PRO A 80 -13.40 9.23 -6.03
N ARG A 81 -14.01 9.16 -4.83
CA ARG A 81 -13.98 10.24 -3.84
C ARG A 81 -12.58 10.42 -3.25
N ILE A 82 -11.87 9.32 -2.99
CA ILE A 82 -10.47 9.35 -2.55
C ILE A 82 -9.59 9.98 -3.63
N LEU A 83 -9.69 9.51 -4.89
CA LEU A 83 -8.90 10.04 -6.01
C LEU A 83 -9.17 11.54 -6.22
N HIS A 84 -10.43 11.95 -6.16
CA HIS A 84 -10.81 13.37 -6.25
C HIS A 84 -10.21 14.19 -5.11
N LYS A 85 -10.35 13.73 -3.87
CA LYS A 85 -9.78 14.42 -2.70
C LYS A 85 -8.26 14.50 -2.76
N ALA A 86 -7.58 13.43 -3.18
CA ALA A 86 -6.13 13.42 -3.33
C ALA A 86 -5.66 14.49 -4.32
N ARG A 87 -6.34 14.63 -5.46
CA ARG A 87 -6.06 15.72 -6.43
C ARG A 87 -6.27 17.10 -5.83
N LEU A 88 -7.40 17.33 -5.16
CA LEU A 88 -7.70 18.61 -4.51
C LEU A 88 -6.66 18.98 -3.44
N LYS A 89 -6.20 17.99 -2.68
CA LYS A 89 -5.21 18.14 -1.61
C LYS A 89 -3.77 18.06 -2.11
N LYS A 90 -3.56 17.86 -3.42
CA LYS A 90 -2.25 17.69 -4.06
C LYS A 90 -1.43 16.55 -3.43
N VAL A 91 -2.11 15.49 -2.99
CA VAL A 91 -1.48 14.28 -2.46
C VAL A 91 -1.05 13.38 -3.61
N THR A 92 0.21 12.96 -3.60
CA THR A 92 0.71 11.98 -4.57
C THR A 92 0.29 10.57 -4.15
N LEU A 93 -0.42 9.86 -5.02
CA LEU A 93 -0.80 8.46 -4.80
C LEU A 93 0.11 7.53 -5.60
N GLY A 94 1.02 6.85 -4.92
CA GLY A 94 1.79 5.72 -5.44
C GLY A 94 1.12 4.38 -5.10
N GLN A 95 1.41 3.35 -5.89
CA GLN A 95 0.95 1.99 -5.64
C GLN A 95 1.93 0.97 -6.19
N VAL A 96 1.77 -0.28 -5.77
CA VAL A 96 2.47 -1.43 -6.37
C VAL A 96 2.04 -1.60 -7.84
N THR A 97 3.03 -1.66 -8.73
CA THR A 97 2.88 -1.79 -10.20
C THR A 97 3.43 -3.11 -10.74
N ASP A 98 4.27 -3.79 -9.97
CA ASP A 98 4.83 -5.10 -10.25
C ASP A 98 4.92 -5.94 -8.97
N SER A 99 4.87 -7.25 -9.13
CA SER A 99 4.86 -8.21 -8.03
C SER A 99 5.70 -9.43 -8.38
N TYR A 100 6.32 -10.02 -7.36
CA TYR A 100 6.83 -11.38 -7.45
C TYR A 100 5.67 -12.37 -7.42
N ALA A 101 5.72 -13.37 -8.29
CA ALA A 101 4.74 -14.43 -8.38
C ALA A 101 5.43 -15.81 -8.43
N THR A 102 4.88 -16.76 -7.69
CA THR A 102 5.38 -18.14 -7.56
C THR A 102 4.22 -19.13 -7.70
N LYS A 103 4.50 -20.37 -8.12
CA LYS A 103 3.49 -21.44 -8.10
C LYS A 103 3.31 -22.04 -6.72
N ASP A 104 4.39 -22.10 -5.95
CA ASP A 104 4.38 -22.60 -4.58
C ASP A 104 5.09 -21.60 -3.64
N PRO A 105 4.34 -20.77 -2.89
CA PRO A 105 4.93 -19.82 -1.95
C PRO A 105 5.59 -20.49 -0.73
N SER A 106 5.37 -21.79 -0.52
CA SER A 106 6.03 -22.56 0.54
C SER A 106 7.38 -23.16 0.11
N ASN A 107 7.67 -23.19 -1.18
CA ASN A 107 8.91 -23.75 -1.72
C ASN A 107 10.03 -22.68 -1.74
N PRO A 108 11.09 -22.80 -0.91
CA PRO A 108 12.19 -21.84 -0.88
C PRO A 108 13.10 -21.89 -2.12
N ASP A 109 13.07 -22.99 -2.87
CA ASP A 109 13.92 -23.21 -4.05
C ASP A 109 13.25 -22.73 -5.35
N GLU A 110 11.97 -22.32 -5.30
CA GLU A 110 11.29 -21.77 -6.47
C GLU A 110 11.66 -20.29 -6.65
N GLU A 111 12.35 -19.97 -7.74
CA GLU A 111 12.62 -18.58 -8.09
C GLU A 111 11.34 -17.88 -8.57
N PRO A 112 10.90 -16.81 -7.87
CA PRO A 112 9.70 -16.08 -8.24
C PRO A 112 9.92 -15.29 -9.53
N ARG A 113 8.85 -15.16 -10.31
CA ARG A 113 8.83 -14.35 -11.54
C ARG A 113 8.30 -12.97 -11.25
N THR A 114 8.86 -11.95 -11.87
CA THR A 114 8.27 -10.60 -11.82
C THR A 114 7.12 -10.51 -12.80
N VAL A 115 5.97 -10.05 -12.34
CA VAL A 115 4.76 -9.81 -13.16
C VAL A 115 4.26 -8.40 -12.95
N HIS A 116 3.77 -7.77 -14.01
CA HIS A 116 3.06 -6.50 -13.90
C HIS A 116 1.69 -6.70 -13.26
N MET A 117 1.26 -5.71 -12.48
CA MET A 117 -0.03 -5.77 -11.80
C MET A 117 -1.21 -5.65 -12.76
N GLU A 118 -1.04 -4.94 -13.88
CA GLU A 118 -2.03 -4.80 -14.95
C GLU A 118 -2.20 -6.08 -15.79
N SER A 119 -1.19 -6.96 -15.78
CA SER A 119 -1.22 -8.21 -16.54
C SER A 119 -2.04 -9.28 -15.82
N SER A 120 -2.75 -10.10 -16.60
CA SER A 120 -3.34 -11.34 -16.08
C SER A 120 -2.25 -12.23 -15.50
N LEU A 121 -2.46 -12.70 -14.26
CA LEU A 121 -1.53 -13.61 -13.61
C LEU A 121 -1.51 -14.96 -14.35
N PRO A 122 -0.35 -15.54 -14.68
CA PRO A 122 -0.30 -16.86 -15.32
C PRO A 122 -1.00 -17.93 -14.47
N ARG A 123 -1.65 -18.91 -15.12
CA ARG A 123 -2.38 -19.96 -14.43
C ARG A 123 -1.48 -20.71 -13.44
N GLY A 124 -1.95 -20.87 -12.21
CA GLY A 124 -1.23 -21.57 -11.14
C GLY A 124 -0.19 -20.72 -10.42
N TYR A 125 0.00 -19.46 -10.80
CA TYR A 125 0.82 -18.52 -10.04
C TYR A 125 -0.02 -17.77 -9.00
N THR A 126 0.62 -17.41 -7.90
CA THR A 126 0.09 -16.52 -6.86
C THR A 126 1.10 -15.40 -6.62
N ARG A 127 0.60 -14.16 -6.49
CA ARG A 127 1.42 -13.01 -6.12
C ARG A 127 1.82 -13.13 -4.65
N CYS A 128 3.11 -13.01 -4.35
CA CYS A 128 3.64 -13.18 -3.00
C CYS A 128 4.21 -11.89 -2.42
N ASP A 129 4.89 -11.06 -3.23
CA ASP A 129 5.55 -9.85 -2.71
C ASP A 129 5.64 -8.74 -3.75
N MET A 130 6.02 -7.55 -3.30
CA MET A 130 6.28 -6.37 -4.14
C MET A 130 7.48 -6.61 -5.07
N GLY A 131 7.29 -6.33 -6.36
CA GLY A 131 8.34 -6.45 -7.37
C GLY A 131 9.41 -5.36 -7.28
N PRO A 132 10.50 -5.49 -8.04
CA PRO A 132 11.65 -4.57 -7.97
C PRO A 132 11.33 -3.12 -8.32
N VAL A 133 10.42 -2.86 -9.28
CA VAL A 133 10.06 -1.47 -9.68
C VAL A 133 9.30 -0.79 -8.55
N SER A 134 8.32 -1.48 -7.98
CA SER A 134 7.52 -0.99 -6.87
C SER A 134 8.35 -0.79 -5.62
N LEU A 135 9.31 -1.70 -5.36
CA LEU A 135 10.24 -1.57 -4.24
C LEU A 135 11.13 -0.33 -4.40
N THR A 136 11.62 -0.07 -5.61
CA THR A 136 12.41 1.12 -5.94
C THR A 136 11.60 2.40 -5.72
N ASN A 137 10.37 2.45 -6.24
CA ASN A 137 9.49 3.60 -6.10
C ASN A 137 9.15 3.88 -4.63
N LEU A 138 8.83 2.83 -3.87
CA LEU A 138 8.56 2.94 -2.45
C LEU A 138 9.79 3.43 -1.68
N THR A 139 10.97 2.87 -1.97
CA THR A 139 12.21 3.26 -1.29
C THR A 139 12.57 4.71 -1.58
N SER A 140 12.36 5.18 -2.80
CA SER A 140 12.51 6.60 -3.15
C SER A 140 11.55 7.49 -2.37
N ALA A 141 10.28 7.08 -2.25
CA ALA A 141 9.29 7.82 -1.45
C ALA A 141 9.67 7.87 0.04
N ILE A 142 10.15 6.75 0.59
CA ILE A 142 10.65 6.66 1.97
C ILE A 142 11.80 7.66 2.18
N ARG A 143 12.82 7.63 1.32
CA ARG A 143 13.99 8.52 1.44
C ARG A 143 13.66 10.00 1.30
N ALA A 144 12.63 10.33 0.52
CA ALA A 144 12.17 11.70 0.34
C ALA A 144 11.29 12.21 1.50
N SER A 145 10.95 11.35 2.47
CA SER A 145 9.98 11.66 3.51
C SER A 145 10.63 11.88 4.86
N ARG A 146 10.15 12.90 5.57
CA ARG A 146 10.59 13.27 6.93
C ARG A 146 9.79 12.50 7.98
N LEU A 147 8.53 12.19 7.68
CA LEU A 147 7.66 11.37 8.51
C LEU A 147 7.08 10.24 7.67
N ILE A 148 7.13 9.03 8.22
CA ILE A 148 6.60 7.84 7.58
C ILE A 148 5.68 7.13 8.57
N VAL A 149 4.44 6.89 8.16
CA VAL A 149 3.49 6.08 8.93
C VAL A 149 3.13 4.85 8.12
N LEU A 150 3.26 3.68 8.75
CA LEU A 150 2.84 2.40 8.17
C LEU A 150 1.50 1.99 8.78
N CYS A 151 0.48 1.86 7.94
CA CYS A 151 -0.83 1.32 8.31
C CYS A 151 -1.09 0.00 7.58
N GLY A 152 -0.84 -1.11 8.27
CA GLY A 152 -1.10 -2.47 7.79
C GLY A 152 0.09 -3.13 7.08
N THR A 153 -0.14 -4.28 6.46
CA THR A 153 0.91 -5.11 5.84
C THR A 153 1.13 -4.76 4.37
N THR A 154 2.34 -4.99 3.86
CA THR A 154 2.72 -4.55 2.51
C THR A 154 2.88 -5.68 1.50
N GLY A 155 2.72 -6.91 1.95
CA GLY A 155 2.88 -8.17 1.20
C GLY A 155 2.72 -9.35 2.17
N SER A 156 2.66 -10.58 1.65
CA SER A 156 2.38 -11.77 2.47
C SER A 156 3.47 -11.98 3.52
N VAL A 157 3.17 -11.66 4.78
CA VAL A 157 4.13 -11.80 5.89
C VAL A 157 4.34 -13.28 6.25
N GLN A 158 3.55 -14.19 5.68
CA GLN A 158 3.51 -15.60 6.08
C GLN A 158 4.70 -16.45 5.59
N TYR A 159 5.41 -16.04 4.54
CA TYR A 159 6.51 -16.84 3.97
C TYR A 159 7.81 -16.04 3.97
N GLU A 160 8.71 -16.38 4.89
CA GLU A 160 9.94 -15.61 5.17
C GLU A 160 10.84 -15.40 3.93
N HIS A 161 10.85 -16.37 3.02
CA HIS A 161 11.58 -16.33 1.74
C HIS A 161 11.00 -15.31 0.75
N HIS A 162 9.72 -14.99 0.88
CA HIS A 162 8.96 -14.06 0.05
C HIS A 162 8.74 -12.70 0.73
N GLN A 163 9.56 -12.36 1.73
CA GLN A 163 9.52 -11.05 2.39
C GLN A 163 10.61 -10.10 1.87
N ARG A 164 11.17 -10.27 0.66
CA ARG A 164 12.28 -9.42 0.19
C ARG A 164 11.90 -7.94 0.16
N GLY A 165 10.70 -7.62 -0.33
CA GLY A 165 10.12 -6.28 -0.30
C GLY A 165 9.65 -5.83 1.08
N THR A 166 9.16 -6.75 1.92
CA THR A 166 8.70 -6.43 3.28
C THR A 166 9.87 -6.20 4.26
N LYS A 167 10.91 -7.06 4.26
CA LYS A 167 12.15 -6.92 5.03
C LYS A 167 13.04 -5.78 4.54
N GLY A 168 13.01 -5.45 3.24
CA GLY A 168 13.69 -4.27 2.71
C GLY A 168 13.28 -2.96 3.40
N ARG A 169 12.10 -2.92 4.02
CA ARG A 169 11.57 -1.76 4.73
C ARG A 169 12.14 -1.58 6.13
N LEU A 170 12.21 -2.66 6.93
CA LEU A 170 12.69 -2.61 8.32
C LEU A 170 14.12 -2.06 8.40
N ALA A 171 15.00 -2.50 7.50
CA ALA A 171 16.40 -2.07 7.50
C ALA A 171 16.62 -0.61 7.09
N SER A 172 15.63 0.04 6.46
CA SER A 172 15.71 1.45 6.04
C SER A 172 15.15 2.42 7.09
N SER A 173 14.10 2.04 7.82
CA SER A 173 13.53 2.87 8.89
C SER A 173 14.37 2.86 10.18
N GLU A 174 15.14 1.80 10.43
CA GLU A 174 15.97 1.67 11.64
C GLU A 174 17.28 2.47 11.58
N ARG A 175 17.76 2.84 10.38
CA ARG A 175 19.01 3.61 10.24
C ARG A 175 18.84 5.11 10.44
N ASP A 176 17.63 5.63 10.23
CA ASP A 176 17.33 7.06 10.37
C ASP A 176 16.85 7.45 11.78
N GLN A 177 16.86 6.51 12.73
CA GLN A 177 16.56 6.74 14.15
C GLN A 177 17.81 6.73 15.06
N ARG A 178 19.03 6.77 14.49
CA ARG A 178 20.28 6.91 15.24
C ARG A 178 20.96 8.23 14.97
#